data_AF-C5B1S9-F1
#
_entry.id   AF-C5B1S9-F1
#
_cell.length_a   1.000
_cell.length_b   1.000
_cell.length_c   1.000
_cell.angle_alpha   90.00
_cell.angle_beta   90.00
_cell.angle_gamma   90.00
#
_symmetry.space_group_name_H-M   'P 1'
#
loop_
_entity.id
_entity.type
_entity.pdbx_description
1 polymer ?
#
loop_
_entity_poly.entity_id
_entity_poly.type
_entity_poly.pdbx_seq_one_letter_code
_entity_poly.pdbx_strand_id
1 'polypeptide(L)'
;MARAARPRPEDRVAPPARSTLEERYAAAQRAARAAADHVAQVSAQALAKLLRGGPEARFAALADPASCLTPEHRGQLLASLRGQAAPARPISAATASWWAIWRSRLPYRVVPLALRGIGAAALIGLGLLAWHRTPAGWVTITGRQALLAPWQLPDGSRSETTLTPGQHYPLVRWEGEVGILRLWLPGRGYAETRVGRAYLQDGR
;
A
#
# COMPACT_ATOMS: atom_id res chain seq x y z
N MET A 1 10.91 -51.62 -60.05
CA MET A 1 11.25 -50.92 -58.79
C MET A 1 10.93 -49.44 -58.97
N ALA A 2 9.79 -48.99 -58.44
CA ALA A 2 9.30 -47.63 -58.59
C ALA A 2 9.91 -46.71 -57.52
N ARG A 3 10.45 -45.56 -57.95
CA ARG A 3 11.14 -44.58 -57.11
C ARG A 3 10.11 -43.75 -56.35
N ALA A 4 10.10 -43.84 -55.03
CA ALA A 4 9.21 -43.10 -54.15
C ALA A 4 9.42 -41.58 -54.29
N ALA A 5 8.35 -40.85 -54.65
CA ALA A 5 8.31 -39.41 -54.64
C ALA A 5 8.29 -38.90 -53.18
N ARG A 6 9.24 -38.03 -52.83
CA ARG A 6 9.26 -37.37 -51.51
C ARG A 6 8.17 -36.29 -51.46
N PRO A 7 7.41 -36.15 -50.36
CA PRO A 7 6.46 -35.06 -50.20
C PRO A 7 7.18 -33.70 -50.10
N ARG A 8 6.60 -32.67 -50.73
CA ARG A 8 7.07 -31.28 -50.65
C ARG A 8 7.07 -30.80 -49.19
N PRO A 9 8.11 -30.10 -48.73
CA PRO A 9 8.08 -29.48 -47.42
C PRO A 9 6.98 -28.41 -47.41
N GLU A 10 6.16 -28.53 -46.38
CA GLU A 10 5.03 -27.69 -46.01
C GLU A 10 5.38 -26.20 -46.05
N ASP A 11 4.39 -25.39 -46.40
CA ASP A 11 4.34 -23.93 -46.21
C ASP A 11 4.84 -23.56 -44.82
N ARG A 12 6.12 -23.19 -44.71
CA ARG A 12 6.59 -22.41 -43.57
C ARG A 12 5.99 -21.02 -43.75
N VAL A 13 4.87 -20.77 -43.06
CA VAL A 13 4.35 -19.42 -42.87
C VAL A 13 5.48 -18.58 -42.27
N ALA A 14 6.11 -17.75 -43.10
CA ALA A 14 7.18 -16.87 -42.66
C ALA A 14 6.63 -15.97 -41.54
N PRO A 15 7.37 -15.77 -40.44
CA PRO A 15 6.94 -14.84 -39.39
C PRO A 15 6.77 -13.45 -40.04
N PRO A 16 5.68 -12.72 -39.74
CA PRO A 16 5.46 -11.41 -40.33
C PRO A 16 6.69 -10.53 -40.08
N ALA A 17 7.21 -9.92 -41.15
CA ALA A 17 8.39 -9.06 -41.07
C ALA A 17 8.17 -8.00 -39.98
N ARG A 18 9.14 -7.81 -39.07
CA ARG A 18 9.01 -6.93 -37.88
C ARG A 18 8.46 -5.53 -38.21
N SER A 19 8.77 -4.98 -39.38
CA SER A 19 8.21 -3.72 -39.90
C SER A 19 6.68 -3.72 -39.94
N THR A 20 6.06 -4.83 -40.34
CA THR A 20 4.59 -4.96 -40.41
C THR A 20 3.93 -5.03 -39.03
N LEU A 21 4.64 -5.50 -37.99
CA LEU A 21 4.12 -5.47 -36.62
C LEU A 21 4.21 -4.07 -36.02
N GLU A 22 5.33 -3.38 -36.19
CA GLU A 22 5.52 -1.99 -35.75
C GLU A 22 4.50 -1.05 -36.40
N GLU A 23 4.24 -1.21 -37.70
CA GLU A 23 3.21 -0.46 -38.42
C GLU A 23 1.80 -0.73 -37.86
N ARG A 24 1.48 -1.98 -37.54
CA ARG A 24 0.20 -2.36 -36.92
C ARG A 24 0.04 -1.76 -35.53
N TYR A 25 1.11 -1.78 -34.71
CA TYR A 25 1.09 -1.13 -33.39
C TYR A 25 0.95 0.38 -33.49
N ALA A 26 1.67 1.02 -34.43
CA ALA A 26 1.55 2.46 -34.66
C ALA A 26 0.16 2.85 -35.18
N ALA A 27 -0.45 2.04 -36.04
CA ALA A 27 -1.82 2.22 -36.49
C ALA A 27 -2.83 2.04 -35.34
N ALA A 28 -2.68 1.00 -34.53
CA ALA A 28 -3.53 0.76 -33.35
C ALA A 28 -3.41 1.88 -32.31
N GLN A 29 -2.20 2.39 -32.07
CA GLN A 29 -1.99 3.50 -31.14
C GLN A 29 -2.62 4.80 -31.65
N ARG A 30 -2.52 5.09 -32.95
CA ARG A 30 -3.21 6.24 -33.57
C ARG A 30 -4.73 6.11 -33.48
N ALA A 31 -5.27 4.92 -33.74
CA ALA A 31 -6.70 4.66 -33.61
C ALA A 31 -7.18 4.80 -32.15
N ALA A 32 -6.42 4.30 -31.18
CA ALA A 32 -6.73 4.45 -29.76
C ALA A 32 -6.72 5.91 -29.31
N ARG A 33 -5.74 6.71 -29.76
CA ARG A 33 -5.68 8.15 -29.48
C ARG A 33 -6.87 8.89 -30.10
N ALA A 34 -7.18 8.63 -31.36
CA ALA A 34 -8.34 9.23 -32.04
C ALA A 34 -9.66 8.90 -31.34
N ALA A 35 -9.83 7.67 -30.86
CA ALA A 35 -11.01 7.27 -30.09
C ALA A 35 -11.07 8.00 -28.73
N ALA A 36 -9.96 8.11 -28.01
CA ALA A 36 -9.89 8.85 -26.75
C ALA A 36 -10.21 10.34 -26.93
N ASP A 37 -9.66 10.97 -27.96
CA ASP A 37 -9.92 12.37 -28.30
C ASP A 37 -11.40 12.60 -28.64
N HIS A 38 -12.02 11.67 -29.37
CA HIS A 38 -13.44 11.74 -29.68
C HIS A 38 -14.30 11.66 -28.41
N VAL A 39 -14.00 10.73 -27.49
CA VAL A 39 -14.71 10.61 -26.20
C VAL A 39 -14.54 11.88 -25.37
N ALA A 40 -13.34 12.45 -25.32
CA ALA A 40 -13.08 13.70 -24.61
C ALA A 40 -13.89 14.87 -25.18
N GLN A 41 -13.97 14.98 -26.51
CA GLN A 41 -14.76 16.02 -27.20
C GLN A 41 -16.26 15.87 -26.93
N VAL A 42 -16.81 14.66 -27.06
CA VAL A 42 -18.23 14.40 -26.76
C VAL A 42 -18.54 14.72 -25.31
N SER A 43 -17.67 14.30 -24.38
CA SER A 43 -17.82 14.58 -22.96
C SER A 43 -17.76 16.09 -22.65
N ALA A 44 -16.87 16.84 -23.31
CA ALA A 44 -16.77 18.29 -23.13
C ALA A 44 -18.01 19.02 -23.65
N GLN A 45 -18.54 18.61 -24.81
CA GLN A 45 -19.79 19.17 -25.37
C GLN A 45 -20.99 18.88 -24.46
N ALA A 46 -21.10 17.65 -23.94
CA ALA A 46 -22.13 17.26 -22.99
C ALA A 46 -22.05 18.10 -21.70
N LEU A 47 -20.84 18.29 -21.14
CA LEU A 47 -20.62 19.14 -19.98
C LEU A 47 -21.05 20.59 -20.26
N ALA A 48 -20.62 21.17 -21.38
CA ALA A 48 -20.98 22.54 -21.75
C ALA A 48 -22.49 22.73 -21.94
N LYS A 49 -23.22 21.71 -22.39
CA LYS A 49 -24.69 21.72 -22.47
C LYS A 49 -25.32 21.68 -21.07
N LEU A 50 -24.82 20.84 -20.17
CA LEU A 50 -25.33 20.70 -18.80
C LEU A 50 -25.06 21.95 -17.94
N LEU A 51 -23.90 22.58 -18.10
CA LEU A 51 -23.57 23.82 -17.39
C LEU A 51 -24.44 24.99 -17.82
N ARG A 52 -24.90 25.01 -19.08
CA ARG A 52 -25.89 25.98 -19.57
C ARG A 52 -27.32 25.70 -19.09
N GLY A 53 -27.60 24.45 -18.69
CA GLY A 53 -28.88 24.06 -18.11
C GLY A 53 -29.04 24.45 -16.64
N GLY A 54 -30.25 24.24 -16.12
CA GLY A 54 -30.56 24.43 -14.69
C GLY A 54 -29.96 23.34 -13.78
N PRO A 55 -29.98 23.56 -12.45
CA PRO A 55 -29.40 22.63 -11.48
C PRO A 55 -30.03 21.23 -11.52
N GLU A 56 -31.33 21.12 -11.80
CA GLU A 56 -32.03 19.83 -11.89
C GLU A 56 -31.48 18.94 -13.02
N ALA A 57 -31.22 19.51 -14.20
CA ALA A 57 -30.64 18.79 -15.32
C ALA A 57 -29.22 18.27 -15.01
N ARG A 58 -28.46 19.04 -14.23
CA ARG A 58 -27.11 18.65 -13.79
C ARG A 58 -27.17 17.51 -12.77
N PHE A 59 -28.10 17.54 -11.82
CA PHE A 59 -28.32 16.44 -10.87
C PHE A 59 -28.80 15.16 -11.58
N ALA A 60 -29.74 15.29 -12.52
CA ALA A 60 -30.21 14.16 -13.32
C ALA A 60 -29.07 13.48 -14.11
N ALA A 61 -28.20 14.29 -14.73
CA ALA A 61 -27.04 13.79 -15.45
C ALA A 61 -25.96 13.12 -14.57
N LEU A 62 -25.93 13.43 -13.26
CA LEU A 62 -25.09 12.73 -12.29
C LEU A 62 -25.75 11.44 -11.79
N ALA A 63 -27.07 11.39 -11.69
CA ALA A 63 -27.77 10.17 -11.28
C ALA A 63 -27.74 9.09 -12.37
N ASP A 64 -27.60 9.48 -13.64
CA ASP A 64 -27.53 8.56 -14.78
C ASP A 64 -26.17 7.82 -14.86
N PRO A 65 -26.15 6.48 -14.71
CA PRO A 65 -24.94 5.68 -14.88
C PRO A 65 -24.49 5.56 -16.35
N ALA A 66 -25.37 5.83 -17.32
CA ALA A 66 -25.08 5.79 -18.75
C ALA A 66 -24.57 7.15 -19.31
N SER A 67 -24.26 8.10 -18.42
CA SER A 67 -23.79 9.42 -18.80
C SER A 67 -22.49 9.36 -19.62
N CYS A 68 -22.46 10.06 -20.75
CA CYS A 68 -21.30 10.18 -21.65
C CYS A 68 -20.16 11.06 -21.09
N LEU A 69 -20.19 11.38 -19.80
CA LEU A 69 -19.19 12.19 -19.14
C LEU A 69 -18.00 11.36 -18.69
N THR A 70 -16.79 11.78 -19.06
CA THR A 70 -15.55 11.28 -18.46
C THR A 70 -15.49 11.61 -16.96
N PRO A 71 -14.71 10.86 -16.17
CA PRO A 71 -14.58 11.11 -14.72
C PRO A 71 -14.16 12.55 -14.39
N GLU A 72 -13.28 13.14 -15.19
CA GLU A 72 -12.78 14.52 -15.00
C GLU A 72 -13.92 15.55 -15.16
N HIS A 73 -14.68 15.46 -16.25
CA HIS A 73 -15.81 16.35 -16.51
C HIS A 73 -16.96 16.15 -15.51
N ARG A 74 -17.12 14.93 -14.98
CA ARG A 74 -18.07 14.64 -13.88
C ARG A 74 -17.68 15.37 -12.59
N GLY A 75 -16.39 15.47 -12.30
CA GLY A 75 -15.86 16.27 -11.18
C GLY A 75 -16.15 17.76 -11.33
N GLN A 76 -16.00 18.30 -12.55
CA GLN A 76 -16.34 19.69 -12.87
C GLN A 76 -17.84 19.96 -12.71
N LEU A 77 -18.71 19.04 -13.15
CA LEU A 77 -20.15 19.14 -12.97
C LEU A 77 -20.53 19.15 -11.48
N LEU A 78 -19.92 18.29 -10.66
CA LEU A 78 -20.11 18.28 -9.20
C LEU A 78 -19.66 19.58 -8.55
N ALA A 79 -18.53 20.15 -8.98
CA ALA A 79 -18.07 21.44 -8.49
C ALA A 79 -19.07 22.57 -8.78
N SER A 80 -19.69 22.56 -9.97
CA SER A 80 -20.72 23.55 -10.36
C SER A 80 -22.00 23.49 -9.51
N LEU A 81 -22.25 22.36 -8.83
CA LEU A 81 -23.42 22.15 -7.98
C LEU A 81 -23.16 22.45 -6.51
N ARG A 82 -21.90 22.73 -6.12
CA ARG A 82 -21.55 23.13 -4.75
C ARG A 82 -22.24 24.46 -4.43
N GLY A 83 -23.12 24.44 -3.43
CA GLY A 83 -23.90 25.62 -3.01
C GLY A 83 -25.29 25.74 -3.66
N GLN A 84 -25.65 24.87 -4.60
CA GLN A 84 -26.98 24.83 -5.24
C GLN A 84 -27.84 23.65 -4.75
N ALA A 85 -27.43 23.00 -3.67
CA ALA A 85 -28.21 21.93 -3.05
C ALA A 85 -29.55 22.51 -2.57
N ALA A 86 -30.66 21.89 -2.98
CA ALA A 86 -31.99 22.27 -2.54
C ALA A 86 -32.04 22.34 -1.00
N PRO A 87 -32.75 23.31 -0.41
CA PRO A 87 -32.96 23.35 1.03
C PRO A 87 -33.57 22.02 1.46
N ALA A 88 -32.97 21.40 2.48
CA ALA A 88 -33.35 20.09 2.95
C ALA A 88 -34.86 20.09 3.27
N ARG A 89 -35.63 19.30 2.50
CA ARG A 89 -37.07 19.14 2.74
C ARG A 89 -37.25 18.68 4.19
N PRO A 90 -38.03 19.40 5.03
CA PRO A 90 -38.26 18.98 6.40
C PRO A 90 -38.98 17.63 6.32
N ILE A 91 -38.27 16.57 6.72
CA ILE A 91 -38.84 15.24 6.87
C ILE A 91 -39.85 15.37 8.01
N SER A 92 -41.14 15.31 7.71
CA SER A 92 -42.20 15.22 8.71
C SER A 92 -42.03 13.90 9.46
N ALA A 93 -41.29 13.95 10.57
CA ALA A 93 -41.03 12.80 11.44
C ALA A 93 -42.29 12.48 12.27
N ALA A 94 -43.36 12.04 11.61
CA ALA A 94 -44.59 11.61 12.28
C ALA A 94 -44.66 10.08 12.48
N THR A 95 -43.69 9.29 12.01
CA THR A 95 -43.81 7.82 12.01
C THR A 95 -42.52 7.05 12.30
N ALA A 96 -41.39 7.71 12.51
CA ALA A 96 -40.14 7.04 12.85
C ALA A 96 -39.90 7.14 14.35
N SER A 97 -39.96 6.02 15.07
CA SER A 97 -39.61 5.97 16.49
C SER A 97 -38.17 6.48 16.67
N TRP A 98 -37.90 7.16 17.78
CA TRP A 98 -36.57 7.67 18.15
C TRP A 98 -35.46 6.61 17.97
N TRP A 99 -35.80 5.35 18.23
CA TRP A 99 -34.94 4.18 18.06
C TRP A 99 -34.56 3.90 16.60
N ALA A 100 -35.48 4.09 15.64
CA ALA A 100 -35.19 3.92 14.22
C ALA A 100 -34.25 5.02 13.67
N ILE A 101 -34.39 6.25 14.18
CA ILE A 101 -33.49 7.37 13.85
C ILE A 101 -32.10 7.12 14.44
N TRP A 102 -32.03 6.62 15.67
CA TRP A 102 -30.76 6.29 16.31
C TRP A 102 -30.05 5.13 15.61
N ARG A 103 -30.78 4.06 15.27
CA ARG A 103 -30.27 2.89 14.54
C ARG A 103 -29.79 3.22 13.12
N SER A 104 -30.48 4.12 12.43
CA SER A 104 -30.05 4.57 11.09
C SER A 104 -28.83 5.49 11.12
N ARG A 105 -28.56 6.17 12.24
CA ARG A 105 -27.40 7.06 12.42
C ARG A 105 -26.18 6.40 13.06
N LEU A 106 -26.36 5.25 13.72
CA LEU A 106 -25.30 4.43 14.29
C LEU A 106 -24.18 4.06 13.30
N PRO A 107 -24.44 3.51 12.09
CA PRO A 107 -23.36 3.11 11.19
C PRO A 107 -22.52 4.31 10.71
N TYR A 108 -23.14 5.47 10.49
CA TYR A 108 -22.44 6.66 10.00
C TYR A 108 -21.55 7.34 11.04
N ARG A 109 -21.83 7.17 12.34
CA ARG A 109 -21.04 7.77 13.43
C ARG A 109 -20.07 6.80 14.09
N VAL A 110 -20.46 5.53 14.22
CA VAL A 110 -19.67 4.53 14.98
C VAL A 110 -18.56 3.93 14.12
N VAL A 111 -18.79 3.69 12.83
CA VAL A 111 -17.77 3.12 11.94
C VAL A 111 -16.51 4.00 11.83
N PRO A 112 -16.59 5.32 11.56
CA PRO A 112 -15.39 6.15 11.50
C PRO A 112 -14.70 6.32 12.86
N LEU A 113 -15.45 6.27 13.97
CA LEU A 113 -14.88 6.33 15.32
C LEU A 113 -14.13 5.04 15.67
N ALA A 114 -14.70 3.89 15.32
CA ALA A 114 -14.07 2.58 15.50
C ALA A 114 -12.82 2.43 14.63
N LEU A 115 -12.86 2.85 13.37
CA LEU A 115 -11.69 2.86 12.48
C LEU A 115 -10.56 3.74 13.03
N ARG A 116 -10.89 4.93 13.55
CA ARG A 116 -9.91 5.81 14.21
C ARG A 116 -9.34 5.20 15.48
N GLY A 117 -10.19 4.58 16.30
CA GLY A 117 -9.77 3.89 17.52
C GLY A 117 -8.83 2.73 17.24
N ILE A 118 -9.15 1.89 16.25
CA ILE A 118 -8.30 0.78 15.82
C ILE A 118 -6.98 1.30 15.24
N GLY A 119 -7.02 2.34 14.41
CA GLY A 119 -5.81 2.95 13.86
C GLY A 119 -4.90 3.54 14.94
N ALA A 120 -5.46 4.25 15.92
CA ALA A 120 -4.71 4.78 17.05
C ALA A 120 -4.12 3.67 17.92
N ALA A 121 -4.90 2.62 18.22
CA ALA A 121 -4.43 1.47 18.97
C ALA A 121 -3.30 0.72 18.22
N ALA A 122 -3.41 0.58 16.90
CA ALA A 122 -2.36 -0.02 16.08
C ALA A 122 -1.08 0.82 16.09
N LEU A 123 -1.19 2.15 15.95
CA LEU A 123 -0.03 3.05 16.01
C LEU A 123 0.65 3.04 17.38
N ILE A 124 -0.13 3.06 18.47
CA ILE A 124 0.41 2.97 19.83
C ILE A 124 1.05 1.60 20.04
N GLY A 125 0.40 0.52 19.62
CA GLY A 125 0.93 -0.84 19.72
C GLY A 125 2.23 -1.02 18.94
N LEU A 126 2.28 -0.54 17.69
CA LEU A 126 3.50 -0.54 16.87
C LEU A 126 4.59 0.34 17.46
N GLY A 127 4.23 1.52 17.99
CA GLY A 127 5.17 2.44 18.64
C GLY A 127 5.79 1.84 19.90
N LEU A 128 4.98 1.20 20.75
CA LEU A 128 5.45 0.49 21.94
C LEU A 128 6.31 -0.72 21.57
N LEU A 129 5.91 -1.48 20.55
CA LEU A 129 6.70 -2.61 20.06
C LEU A 129 8.04 -2.16 19.48
N ALA A 130 8.06 -1.07 18.73
CA ALA A 130 9.27 -0.45 18.21
C ALA A 130 10.14 0.05 19.36
N TRP A 131 9.58 0.78 20.34
CA TRP A 131 10.30 1.27 21.51
C TRP A 131 10.97 0.14 22.30
N HIS A 132 10.23 -0.95 22.60
CA HIS A 132 10.78 -2.10 23.32
C HIS A 132 11.82 -2.88 22.49
N ARG A 133 11.81 -2.75 21.16
CA ARG A 133 12.77 -3.42 20.27
C ARG A 133 13.90 -2.51 19.78
N THR A 134 13.89 -1.23 20.15
CA THR A 134 14.95 -0.30 19.78
C THR A 134 16.17 -0.59 20.65
N PRO A 135 17.35 -0.84 20.07
CA PRO A 135 18.56 -0.97 20.86
C PRO A 135 18.86 0.35 21.59
N ALA A 136 19.21 0.28 22.86
CA ALA A 136 19.62 1.42 23.68
C ALA A 136 20.88 2.12 23.14
N GLY A 137 21.71 1.41 22.38
CA GLY A 137 22.89 1.94 21.72
C GLY A 137 23.69 0.87 21.01
N TRP A 138 24.84 1.26 20.46
CA TRP A 138 25.81 0.34 19.88
C TRP A 138 27.02 0.25 20.80
N VAL A 139 27.50 -0.97 21.03
CA VAL A 139 28.71 -1.22 21.83
C VAL A 139 29.68 -2.10 21.03
N THR A 140 30.96 -1.97 21.36
CA THR A 140 32.05 -2.76 20.79
C THR A 140 32.72 -3.58 21.89
N ILE A 141 33.32 -4.70 21.55
CA ILE A 141 34.06 -5.52 22.51
C ILE A 141 35.46 -4.94 22.71
N THR A 142 35.83 -4.70 23.97
CA THR A 142 37.18 -4.28 24.34
C THR A 142 38.14 -5.46 24.30
N GLY A 143 39.31 -5.27 23.69
CA GLY A 143 40.37 -6.26 23.65
C GLY A 143 40.81 -6.59 22.23
N ARG A 144 41.83 -7.45 22.10
CA ARG A 144 42.37 -7.90 20.80
C ARG A 144 41.93 -9.31 20.41
N GLN A 145 41.23 -10.00 21.31
CA GLN A 145 40.84 -11.40 21.13
C GLN A 145 39.32 -11.53 21.07
N ALA A 146 38.87 -12.47 20.25
CA ALA A 146 37.46 -12.76 20.10
C ALA A 146 36.94 -13.53 21.32
N LEU A 147 35.80 -13.08 21.86
CA LEU A 147 35.21 -13.62 23.08
C LEU A 147 34.10 -14.61 22.71
N LEU A 148 34.23 -15.87 23.12
CA LEU A 148 33.15 -16.83 22.96
C LEU A 148 32.04 -16.54 23.98
N ALA A 149 30.82 -16.28 23.52
CA ALA A 149 29.69 -15.99 24.39
C ALA A 149 28.52 -16.95 24.11
N PRO A 150 27.82 -17.42 25.16
CA PRO A 150 26.60 -18.17 24.99
C PRO A 150 25.45 -17.22 24.62
N TRP A 151 24.79 -17.48 23.51
CA TRP A 151 23.63 -16.75 23.03
C TRP A 151 22.37 -17.56 23.29
N GLN A 152 21.42 -16.99 24.00
CA GLN A 152 20.12 -17.58 24.27
C GLN A 152 19.14 -17.21 23.16
N LEU A 153 18.53 -18.22 22.54
CA LEU A 153 17.53 -18.07 21.51
C LEU A 153 16.11 -17.94 22.10
N PRO A 154 15.11 -17.52 21.30
CA PRO A 154 13.72 -17.37 21.76
C PRO A 154 13.09 -18.69 22.23
N ASP A 155 13.56 -19.82 21.70
CA ASP A 155 13.14 -21.17 22.09
C ASP A 155 13.80 -21.66 23.40
N GLY A 156 14.66 -20.84 24.01
CA GLY A 156 15.41 -21.15 25.22
C GLY A 156 16.70 -21.93 24.98
N SER A 157 16.98 -22.35 23.73
CA SER A 157 18.23 -23.02 23.38
C SER A 157 19.42 -22.06 23.50
N ARG A 158 20.63 -22.62 23.66
CA ARG A 158 21.87 -21.85 23.69
C ARG A 158 22.72 -22.18 22.47
N SER A 159 23.25 -21.16 21.83
CA SER A 159 24.21 -21.26 20.73
C SER A 159 25.48 -20.54 21.13
N GLU A 160 26.63 -21.16 20.94
CA GLU A 160 27.90 -20.46 21.13
C GLU A 160 28.21 -19.68 19.87
N THR A 161 28.49 -18.39 20.02
CA THR A 161 28.92 -17.53 18.90
C THR A 161 29.95 -16.54 19.41
N THR A 162 30.97 -16.34 18.59
CA THR A 162 32.11 -15.50 18.94
C THR A 162 31.79 -14.04 18.72
N LEU A 163 32.07 -13.23 19.73
CA LEU A 163 32.07 -11.78 19.66
C LEU A 163 33.45 -11.31 19.17
N THR A 164 33.47 -10.63 18.03
CA THR A 164 34.69 -10.15 17.39
C THR A 164 35.01 -8.71 17.82
N PRO A 165 36.26 -8.41 18.24
CA PRO A 165 36.67 -7.06 18.56
C PRO A 165 36.54 -6.12 17.35
N GLY A 166 36.13 -4.88 17.61
CA GLY A 166 35.90 -3.87 16.57
C GLY A 166 34.57 -4.01 15.81
N GLN A 167 33.80 -5.07 16.03
CA GLN A 167 32.43 -5.17 15.53
C GLN A 167 31.44 -4.46 16.47
N HIS A 168 30.46 -3.79 15.89
CA HIS A 168 29.38 -3.14 16.63
C HIS A 168 28.26 -4.13 16.90
N TYR A 169 27.87 -4.23 18.17
CA TYR A 169 26.75 -5.05 18.64
C TYR A 169 25.66 -4.15 19.21
N PRO A 170 24.38 -4.40 18.90
CA PRO A 170 23.30 -3.63 19.49
C PRO A 170 23.11 -4.02 20.95
N LEU A 171 23.21 -3.02 21.81
CA LEU A 171 22.91 -3.13 23.24
C LEU A 171 21.40 -2.94 23.42
N VAL A 172 20.74 -3.90 24.05
CA VAL A 172 19.31 -3.80 24.38
C VAL A 172 19.12 -3.00 25.66
N ARG A 173 19.85 -3.37 26.72
CA ARG A 173 19.77 -2.72 28.03
C ARG A 173 20.97 -3.09 28.90
N TRP A 174 21.17 -2.31 29.95
CA TRP A 174 22.07 -2.62 31.06
C TRP A 174 21.30 -3.26 32.22
N GLU A 175 21.83 -4.34 32.78
CA GLU A 175 21.40 -4.96 34.04
C GLU A 175 22.58 -4.87 35.01
N GLY A 176 22.72 -3.72 35.68
CA GLY A 176 23.87 -3.42 36.53
C GLY A 176 25.18 -3.38 35.75
N GLU A 177 26.13 -4.26 36.10
CA GLU A 177 27.44 -4.40 35.44
C GLU A 177 27.41 -5.36 34.24
N VAL A 178 26.22 -5.77 33.77
CA VAL A 178 26.06 -6.66 32.62
C VAL A 178 25.27 -5.96 31.52
N GLY A 179 25.84 -5.92 30.31
CA GLY A 179 25.16 -5.49 29.11
C GLY A 179 24.46 -6.67 28.43
N ILE A 180 23.20 -6.48 28.07
CA ILE A 180 22.46 -7.45 27.25
C ILE A 180 22.58 -7.04 25.79
N LEU A 181 23.28 -7.87 25.02
CA LEU A 181 23.42 -7.70 23.58
C LEU A 181 22.39 -8.56 22.86
N ARG A 182 21.92 -8.09 21.71
CA ARG A 182 21.01 -8.87 20.85
C ARG A 182 21.58 -8.97 19.45
N LEU A 183 21.50 -10.15 18.85
CA LEU A 183 21.96 -10.39 17.48
C LEU A 183 20.92 -11.17 16.72
N TRP A 184 20.69 -10.80 15.46
CA TRP A 184 19.87 -11.61 14.56
C TRP A 184 20.69 -12.77 14.01
N LEU A 185 20.26 -14.00 14.31
CA LEU A 185 20.82 -15.22 13.74
C LEU A 185 19.91 -15.69 12.58
N PRO A 186 20.41 -15.72 11.32
CA PRO A 186 19.63 -16.14 10.17
C PRO A 186 18.99 -17.52 10.38
N GLY A 187 17.69 -17.62 10.10
CA GLY A 187 16.93 -18.87 10.26
C GLY A 187 16.61 -19.28 11.70
N ARG A 188 17.08 -18.53 12.72
CA ARG A 188 16.85 -18.86 14.14
C ARG A 188 16.22 -17.74 14.96
N GLY A 189 16.31 -16.50 14.49
CA GLY A 189 15.69 -15.36 15.15
C GLY A 189 16.68 -14.49 15.93
N TYR A 190 16.15 -13.61 16.79
CA TYR A 190 16.96 -12.78 17.67
C TYR A 190 17.46 -13.60 18.86
N ALA A 191 18.78 -13.68 19.03
CA ALA A 191 19.39 -14.26 20.20
C ALA A 191 19.96 -13.16 21.11
N GLU A 192 20.03 -13.43 22.41
CA GLU A 192 20.54 -12.50 23.42
C GLU A 192 21.75 -13.09 24.15
N THR A 193 22.72 -12.25 24.48
CA THR A 193 23.84 -12.65 25.33
C THR A 193 24.12 -11.62 26.40
N ARG A 194 24.73 -12.07 27.49
CA ARG A 194 25.08 -11.27 28.66
C ARG A 194 26.58 -11.11 28.70
N VAL A 195 27.05 -9.87 28.62
CA VAL A 195 28.48 -9.55 28.62
C VAL A 195 28.76 -8.54 29.72
N GLY A 196 29.80 -8.78 30.52
CA GLY A 196 30.20 -7.85 31.57
C GLY A 196 30.63 -6.50 30.99
N ARG A 197 30.28 -5.41 31.67
CA ARG A 197 30.59 -4.03 31.26
C ARG A 197 32.07 -3.79 31.04
N ALA A 198 32.93 -4.47 31.80
CA ALA A 198 34.39 -4.43 31.65
C ALA A 198 34.88 -4.86 30.25
N TYR A 199 34.06 -5.62 29.50
CA TYR A 199 34.39 -6.08 28.16
C TYR A 199 33.72 -5.25 27.04
N LEU A 200 32.97 -4.21 27.41
CA LEU A 200 32.16 -3.42 26.49
C LEU A 200 32.61 -1.96 26.49
N GLN A 201 32.72 -1.38 25.30
CA GLN A 201 32.97 0.04 25.09
C GLN A 201 31.86 0.64 24.23
N ASP A 202 31.35 1.80 24.62
CA ASP A 202 30.34 2.52 23.85
C ASP A 202 30.90 2.85 22.46
N GLY A 203 30.23 2.34 21.43
CA GLY A 203 30.50 2.69 20.03
C GLY A 203 29.77 3.99 19.73
N ARG A 204 30.52 5.08 19.59
CA ARG A 204 29.98 6.36 19.12
C ARG A 204 29.69 6.32 17.62
#